data_AF-A0A345PG29-F1
#
_entry.id   AF-A0A345PG29-F1
#
_cell.length_a   1.000
_cell.length_b   1.000
_cell.length_c   1.000
_cell.angle_alpha   90.00
_cell.angle_beta   90.00
_cell.angle_gamma   90.00
#
_symmetry.space_group_name_H-M   'P 1'
#
loop_
_entity.id
_entity.type
_entity.pdbx_description
1 polymer ?
#
loop_
_entity_poly.entity_id
_entity_poly.type
_entity_poly.pdbx_seq_one_letter_code
_entity_poly.pdbx_strand_id
1 'polypeptide(L)'
;MFFDLIVDNNGTKNIFWIFYFMNLILAAIAFKLGFARKLTLLKNIFVYAMLFVGTYIITIFSILRMPMTESLIIIIIVLAIYRTRLHLQRKDKKNNA
;
A
#
# COMPACT_ATOMS: atom_id res chain seq x y z
N MET A 1 8.88 -15.07 5.49
CA MET A 1 7.86 -15.38 6.52
C MET A 1 6.46 -15.11 6.00
N PHE A 2 6.10 -13.88 5.60
CA PHE A 2 4.77 -13.59 5.06
C PHE A 2 4.59 -14.18 3.65
N PHE A 3 5.67 -14.15 2.86
CA PHE A 3 5.71 -14.77 1.53
C PHE A 3 5.40 -16.28 1.61
N ASP A 4 6.09 -16.99 2.49
CA ASP A 4 5.97 -18.44 2.65
C ASP A 4 4.57 -18.84 3.14
N LEU A 5 3.97 -18.03 4.04
CA LEU A 5 2.59 -18.22 4.52
C LEU A 5 1.55 -18.20 3.39
N ILE A 6 1.71 -17.31 2.41
CA ILE A 6 0.79 -17.20 1.28
C ILE A 6 0.99 -18.37 0.31
N VAL A 7 2.24 -18.79 0.10
CA VAL A 7 2.58 -19.91 -0.78
C VAL A 7 2.03 -21.22 -0.26
N ASP A 8 2.19 -21.50 1.03
CA ASP A 8 1.74 -22.75 1.65
C ASP A 8 0.21 -22.87 1.69
N ASN A 9 -0.52 -21.77 1.88
CA ASN A 9 -1.97 -21.80 2.02
C ASN A 9 -2.73 -21.82 0.68
N ASN A 10 -2.20 -21.14 -0.35
CA ASN A 10 -2.92 -20.95 -1.62
C ASN A 10 -2.34 -21.75 -2.80
N GLY A 11 -1.18 -22.39 -2.62
CA GLY A 11 -0.50 -23.18 -3.66
C GLY A 11 0.15 -22.34 -4.76
N THR A 12 1.08 -22.96 -5.50
CA THR A 12 1.99 -22.25 -6.42
C THR A 12 1.34 -21.81 -7.74
N LYS A 13 0.22 -22.43 -8.15
CA LYS A 13 -0.37 -22.24 -9.48
C LYS A 13 -0.84 -20.79 -9.75
N ASN A 14 -1.34 -20.11 -8.71
CA ASN A 14 -1.90 -18.76 -8.83
C ASN A 14 -1.09 -17.70 -8.06
N ILE A 15 0.14 -18.04 -7.65
CA ILE A 15 0.93 -17.22 -6.73
C ILE A 15 1.21 -15.82 -7.32
N PHE A 16 1.50 -15.75 -8.62
CA PHE A 16 1.78 -14.49 -9.32
C PHE A 16 0.59 -13.53 -9.23
N TRP A 17 -0.60 -14.02 -9.56
CA TRP A 17 -1.83 -13.22 -9.55
C TRP A 17 -2.20 -12.77 -8.14
N ILE A 18 -2.02 -13.64 -7.14
CA ILE A 18 -2.27 -13.30 -5.73
C ILE A 18 -1.34 -12.17 -5.28
N PHE A 19 -0.03 -12.29 -5.48
CA PHE A 19 0.91 -11.23 -5.12
C PHE A 19 0.67 -9.95 -5.94
N TYR A 20 0.31 -10.08 -7.20
CA TYR A 20 0.01 -8.92 -8.05
C TYR A 20 -1.16 -8.12 -7.52
N PHE A 21 -2.31 -8.76 -7.29
CA PHE A 21 -3.49 -8.08 -6.74
C PHE A 21 -3.28 -7.60 -5.31
N MET A 22 -2.59 -8.38 -4.48
CA MET A 22 -2.25 -7.97 -3.11
C MET A 22 -1.41 -6.69 -3.12
N ASN A 23 -0.31 -6.68 -3.88
CA ASN A 23 0.56 -5.52 -3.99
C ASN A 23 -0.16 -4.32 -4.62
N LEU A 24 -1.03 -4.55 -5.60
CA LEU A 24 -1.84 -3.49 -6.20
C LEU A 24 -2.76 -2.81 -5.18
N ILE A 25 -3.48 -3.61 -4.38
CA ILE A 25 -4.39 -3.10 -3.33
C ILE A 25 -3.60 -2.37 -2.24
N LEU A 26 -2.52 -2.99 -1.74
CA LEU A 26 -1.66 -2.36 -0.73
C LEU A 26 -1.05 -1.06 -1.24
N ALA A 27 -0.54 -1.03 -2.47
CA ALA A 27 0.04 0.17 -3.06
C ALA A 27 -1.01 1.27 -3.23
N ALA A 28 -2.25 0.91 -3.59
CA ALA A 28 -3.35 1.86 -3.70
C ALA A 28 -3.72 2.46 -2.34
N ILE A 29 -3.73 1.64 -1.28
CA ILE A 29 -3.96 2.10 0.10
C ILE A 29 -2.82 3.02 0.54
N ALA A 30 -1.56 2.60 0.34
CA ALA A 30 -0.37 3.38 0.68
C ALA A 30 -0.38 4.74 -0.03
N PHE A 31 -0.72 4.76 -1.32
CA PHE A 31 -0.86 5.99 -2.10
C PHE A 31 -1.94 6.90 -1.52
N LYS A 32 -3.14 6.36 -1.25
CA LYS A 32 -4.25 7.13 -0.66
C LYS A 32 -3.92 7.68 0.73
N LEU A 33 -3.12 6.97 1.52
CA LEU A 33 -2.68 7.41 2.85
C LEU A 33 -1.55 8.44 2.78
N GLY A 34 -0.58 8.23 1.88
CA GLY A 34 0.59 9.11 1.73
C GLY A 34 0.26 10.45 1.09
N PHE A 35 -0.73 10.49 0.20
CA PHE A 35 -1.16 11.73 -0.43
C PHE A 35 -2.15 12.50 0.46
N ALA A 36 -1.62 13.50 1.18
CA ALA A 36 -2.41 14.44 1.98
C ALA A 36 -3.19 15.49 1.13
N ARG A 37 -3.06 15.48 -0.21
CA ARG A 37 -3.61 16.50 -1.11
C ARG A 37 -4.72 15.91 -1.98
N LYS A 38 -5.82 16.63 -2.16
CA LYS A 38 -6.88 16.25 -3.11
C LYS A 38 -6.31 16.31 -4.52
N LEU A 39 -6.08 15.16 -5.16
CA LEU A 39 -5.72 15.11 -6.57
C LEU A 39 -6.97 15.34 -7.43
N THR A 40 -6.84 16.17 -8.46
CA THR A 40 -7.84 16.32 -9.53
C THR A 40 -8.10 14.94 -10.17
N LEU A 41 -9.37 14.65 -10.53
CA LEU A 41 -9.81 13.35 -11.08
C LEU A 41 -8.89 12.80 -12.17
N LEU A 42 -8.44 13.65 -13.10
CA LEU A 42 -7.54 13.25 -14.19
C LEU A 42 -6.16 12.80 -13.69
N LYS A 43 -5.62 13.47 -12.67
CA LYS A 43 -4.33 13.08 -12.05
C LYS A 43 -4.45 11.78 -11.29
N ASN A 44 -5.61 11.52 -10.69
CA ASN A 44 -5.86 10.26 -10.00
C ASN A 44 -5.79 9.07 -10.96
N ILE A 45 -6.43 9.17 -12.13
CA ILE A 45 -6.39 8.12 -13.16
C ILE A 45 -4.96 7.86 -13.62
N PHE A 46 -4.19 8.91 -13.91
CA PHE A 46 -2.80 8.77 -14.32
C PHE A 46 -1.95 8.05 -13.26
N VAL A 47 -2.12 8.40 -11.99
CA VAL A 47 -1.36 7.74 -10.93
C VAL A 47 -1.80 6.29 -10.73
N TYR A 48 -3.10 5.98 -10.78
CA TYR A 48 -3.54 4.58 -10.73
C TYR A 48 -3.00 3.74 -11.89
N ALA A 49 -2.87 4.32 -13.10
CA ALA A 49 -2.21 3.67 -14.22
C ALA A 49 -0.71 3.43 -13.94
N MET A 50 -0.01 4.44 -13.42
CA MET A 50 1.40 4.30 -13.04
C MET A 50 1.60 3.28 -11.90
N LEU A 51 0.65 3.20 -10.98
CA LEU A 51 0.62 2.23 -9.89
C LEU A 51 0.47 0.80 -10.43
N PHE A 52 -0.42 0.60 -11.40
CA PHE A 52 -0.65 -0.70 -12.06
C PHE A 52 0.62 -1.23 -12.75
N VAL A 53 1.41 -0.33 -13.36
CA VAL A 53 2.70 -0.65 -13.95
C VAL A 53 3.76 -0.89 -12.87
N GLY A 54 3.82 -0.03 -11.85
CA GLY A 54 4.78 -0.15 -10.75
C GLY A 54 4.60 -1.42 -9.92
N THR A 55 3.36 -1.87 -9.72
CA THR A 55 3.08 -3.12 -8.98
C THR A 55 3.51 -4.36 -9.75
N TYR A 56 3.61 -4.29 -11.08
CA TYR A 56 4.20 -5.34 -11.89
C TYR A 56 5.68 -5.55 -11.53
N ILE A 57 6.43 -4.45 -11.41
CA ILE A 57 7.83 -4.46 -10.98
C ILE A 57 7.96 -4.98 -9.53
N ILE A 58 7.10 -4.49 -8.63
CA ILE A 58 7.07 -4.96 -7.23
C ILE A 58 6.79 -6.45 -7.14
N THR A 59 5.88 -6.97 -7.95
CA THR A 59 5.52 -8.40 -7.96
C THR A 59 6.69 -9.26 -8.41
N ILE A 60 7.45 -8.82 -9.42
CA ILE A 60 8.69 -9.50 -9.85
C ILE A 60 9.69 -9.55 -8.69
N PHE A 61 9.93 -8.42 -8.01
CA PHE A 61 10.82 -8.40 -6.84
C PHE A 61 10.29 -9.27 -5.69
N SER A 62 8.98 -9.31 -5.47
CA SER A 62 8.38 -10.15 -4.43
C SER A 62 8.57 -11.64 -4.72
N ILE A 63 8.55 -12.05 -5.99
CA ILE A 63 8.83 -13.44 -6.42
C ILE A 63 10.31 -13.78 -6.29
N LEU A 64 11.21 -12.80 -6.45
CA LEU A 64 12.65 -12.92 -6.16
C LEU A 64 12.96 -13.03 -4.65
N ARG A 65 11.96 -13.40 -3.83
CA ARG A 65 12.03 -13.50 -2.36
C ARG A 65 12.42 -12.19 -1.65
N MET A 66 12.29 -11.03 -2.32
CA MET A 66 12.47 -9.76 -1.62
C MET A 66 11.23 -9.41 -0.79
N PRO A 67 11.41 -8.85 0.43
CA PRO A 67 10.32 -8.51 1.34
C PRO A 67 9.58 -7.22 0.94
N MET A 68 9.25 -7.07 -0.34
CA MET A 68 8.57 -5.88 -0.87
C MET A 68 7.14 -5.76 -0.35
N THR A 69 6.40 -6.88 -0.35
CA THR A 69 5.02 -6.93 0.15
C THR A 69 4.96 -6.58 1.64
N GLU A 70 5.86 -7.14 2.44
CA GLU A 70 5.99 -6.87 3.88
C GLU A 70 6.36 -5.40 4.15
N SER A 71 7.29 -4.85 3.38
CA SER A 71 7.68 -3.44 3.47
C SER A 71 6.49 -2.50 3.19
N LEU A 72 5.66 -2.84 2.21
CA LEU A 72 4.48 -2.06 1.86
C LEU A 72 3.44 -2.07 2.98
N ILE A 73 3.26 -3.21 3.66
CA ILE A 73 2.41 -3.33 4.86
C ILE A 73 2.91 -2.39 5.96
N ILE A 74 4.22 -2.40 6.25
CA ILE A 74 4.82 -1.54 7.28
C ILE A 74 4.61 -0.06 6.95
N ILE A 75 4.83 0.34 5.69
CA ILE A 75 4.61 1.73 5.24
C ILE A 75 3.15 2.16 5.47
N ILE A 76 2.18 1.30 5.12
CA ILE A 76 0.76 1.58 5.35
C ILE A 76 0.48 1.79 6.83
N ILE A 77 1.01 0.92 7.70
CA ILE A 77 0.82 1.02 9.15
C ILE A 77 1.39 2.34 9.69
N VAL A 78 2.62 2.68 9.30
CA VAL A 78 3.28 3.93 9.73
C VAL A 78 2.48 5.16 9.29
N LEU A 79 2.04 5.19 8.03
CA LEU A 79 1.21 6.27 7.50
C LEU A 79 -0.16 6.35 8.19
N ALA A 80 -0.77 5.20 8.51
CA ALA A 80 -2.06 5.12 9.20
C ALA A 80 -1.97 5.71 10.62
N ILE A 81 -0.91 5.36 11.35
CA ILE A 81 -0.62 5.90 12.67
C ILE A 81 -0.38 7.41 12.58
N TYR A 82 0.49 7.84 11.65
CA TYR A 82 0.79 9.26 11.46
C TYR A 82 -0.47 10.08 11.17
N ARG A 83 -1.32 9.57 10.28
CA ARG A 83 -2.58 10.24 9.90
C ARG A 83 -3.52 10.38 11.10
N THR A 84 -3.68 9.31 11.88
CA THR A 84 -4.53 9.30 13.08
C THR A 84 -4.02 10.30 14.11
N ARG A 85 -2.71 10.31 14.39
CA ARG A 85 -2.07 11.24 15.32
C ARG A 85 -2.25 12.70 14.88
N LEU A 86 -2.14 12.99 13.58
CA LEU A 86 -2.31 14.35 13.05
C LEU A 86 -3.75 14.85 13.17
N HIS A 87 -4.74 13.99 12.98
CA HIS A 87 -6.15 14.36 13.15
C HIS A 87 -6.50 14.64 14.62
N LEU A 88 -5.89 13.91 15.55
CA LEU A 88 -6.11 14.12 17.00
C LEU A 88 -5.54 15.47 17.47
N GLN A 89 -4.30 15.81 17.08
CA GLN A 89 -3.66 17.09 17.42
C GLN A 89 -4.43 18.32 16.90
N ARG A 90 -5.15 18.19 15.77
CA ARG A 90 -5.99 19.28 15.24
C ARG A 90 -7.29 19.48 16.03
N LYS A 91 -7.79 18.45 16.71
CA LYS A 91 -9.00 18.56 17.57
C LYS A 91 -8.66 19.18 18.92
N ASP A 92 -7.53 18.83 19.52
CA ASP A 92 -7.12 19.37 20.83
C ASP A 92 -6.85 20.88 20.80
N LYS A 93 -6.41 21.42 19.66
CA LYS A 93 -6.21 22.87 19.49
C LYS A 93 -7.52 23.66 19.35
N LYS A 94 -8.65 23.00 19.02
CA LYS A 94 -9.97 23.65 18.86
C LYS A 94 -10.79 23.66 20.15
N ASN A 95 -10.49 22.80 21.12
CA ASN A 95 -11.19 22.77 22.42
C ASN A 95 -10.53 23.64 23.51
N ASN A 96 -9.35 24.23 23.25
CA ASN A 96 -8.61 25.06 24.20
C ASN A 96 -8.52 26.55 23.77
N ALA A 97 -9.38 26.99 22.84
CA ALA A 97 -9.53 28.39 22.42
C ALA A 97 -11.01 28.75 22.48
#